data_AF-U3A3Q8-F1
#
_entry.id   AF-U3A3Q8-F1
#
_cell.length_a   1.000
_cell.length_b   1.000
_cell.length_c   1.000
_cell.angle_alpha   90.00
_cell.angle_beta   90.00
_cell.angle_gamma   90.00
#
_symmetry.space_group_name_H-M   'P 1'
#
loop_
_entity.id
_entity.type
_entity.pdbx_description
1 polymer ?
#
loop_
_entity_poly.entity_id
_entity_poly.type
_entity_poly.pdbx_seq_one_letter_code
_entity_poly.pdbx_strand_id
1 'polypeptide(L)'
;MWQAISQQLSATLMFEYCITEKSKISGGDISQSYMINDGFQRYFVKINDRSFLTKFETEAESLHLLRESSSLFVPEVVLVSNTKTHAFIILNYLPTRPLDDSRHSFQFGQKLARLHLWGEQKEFGFDCDNYLGSTLQPNQWHKKWSVFFAEQRIGWQLQLLKEKGVILVDVGDFVSFARQSLVNHFPTPSLLHGNLWSGNTTLSPAGPLCFDPACYWGDRECDIAMTELFGGFQSDFYTGYQSVAPLAEGYKQRRDLYNLYHILNHCNLFGGHYFEQAESLIKKILSQ
;
A
#
# COMPACT_ATOMS: atom_id res chain seq x y z
N MET A 1 5.50 28.48 1.62
CA MET A 1 5.01 27.11 1.86
C MET A 1 4.85 26.84 3.35
N TRP A 2 5.94 26.73 4.14
CA TRP A 2 5.88 26.39 5.57
C TRP A 2 5.01 27.30 6.43
N GLN A 3 5.01 28.61 6.18
CA GLN A 3 4.10 29.54 6.86
C GLN A 3 2.62 29.20 6.62
N ALA A 4 2.27 28.81 5.38
CA ALA A 4 0.91 28.40 5.05
C ALA A 4 0.56 27.05 5.71
N ILE A 5 1.50 26.11 5.78
CA ILE A 5 1.33 24.84 6.51
C ILE A 5 1.06 25.12 7.99
N SER A 6 1.88 25.97 8.63
CA SER A 6 1.71 26.37 10.04
C SER A 6 0.36 27.07 10.29
N GLN A 7 -0.05 27.99 9.42
CA GLN A 7 -1.36 28.66 9.52
C GLN A 7 -2.53 27.68 9.38
N GLN A 8 -2.49 26.79 8.38
CA GLN A 8 -3.55 25.82 8.16
C GLN A 8 -3.61 24.79 9.28
N LEU A 9 -2.45 24.30 9.75
CA LEU A 9 -2.39 23.39 10.89
C LEU A 9 -2.91 24.07 12.17
N SER A 10 -2.57 25.34 12.40
CA SER A 10 -3.10 26.11 13.54
C SER A 10 -4.64 26.21 13.48
N ALA A 11 -5.19 26.46 12.30
CA ALA A 11 -6.63 26.50 12.09
C ALA A 11 -7.29 25.14 12.35
N THR A 12 -6.68 24.04 11.90
CA THR A 12 -7.17 22.68 12.16
C THR A 12 -7.11 22.30 13.64
N LEU A 13 -6.04 22.67 14.33
CA LEU A 13 -5.82 22.33 15.73
C LEU A 13 -6.57 23.25 16.70
N MET A 14 -7.10 24.37 16.23
CA MET A 14 -7.77 25.41 17.03
C MET A 14 -6.85 26.07 18.08
N PHE A 15 -5.53 26.03 17.89
CA PHE A 15 -4.54 26.78 18.63
C PHE A 15 -3.35 27.12 17.74
N GLU A 16 -2.54 28.11 18.14
CA GLU A 16 -1.38 28.53 17.37
C GLU A 16 -0.29 27.46 17.36
N TYR A 17 0.04 26.95 16.17
CA TYR A 17 1.13 26.00 15.93
C TYR A 17 2.22 26.69 15.10
N CYS A 18 3.26 27.17 15.79
CA CYS A 18 4.40 27.85 15.19
C CYS A 18 5.57 26.88 14.98
N ILE A 19 5.90 26.55 13.73
CA ILE A 19 6.99 25.63 13.41
C ILE A 19 8.34 26.24 13.83
N THR A 20 8.97 25.66 14.86
CA THR A 20 10.29 26.06 15.36
C THR A 20 11.41 25.22 14.73
N GLU A 21 11.16 23.93 14.51
CA GLU A 21 12.13 23.00 13.92
C GLU A 21 11.49 22.16 12.81
N LYS A 22 12.31 21.83 11.79
CA LYS A 22 11.95 20.95 10.67
C LYS A 22 13.12 20.01 10.40
N SER A 23 12.91 18.71 10.58
CA SER A 23 13.93 17.69 10.32
C SER A 23 13.48 16.86 9.13
N LYS A 24 14.32 16.75 8.09
CA LYS A 24 14.02 15.90 6.94
C LYS A 24 14.15 14.44 7.35
N ILE A 25 13.16 13.62 7.00
CA ILE A 25 13.16 12.17 7.25
C ILE A 25 13.49 11.46 5.93
N SER A 26 14.41 10.50 6.00
CA SER A 26 14.76 9.62 4.88
C SER A 26 13.72 8.53 4.66
N GLY A 27 13.60 8.02 3.42
CA GLY A 27 12.76 6.85 3.11
C GLY A 27 11.57 7.11 2.19
N GLY A 28 11.32 8.36 1.78
CA GLY A 28 10.34 8.67 0.74
C GLY A 28 11.00 8.72 -0.64
N ASP A 29 10.63 7.81 -1.54
CA ASP A 29 11.14 7.78 -2.93
C ASP A 29 10.42 8.78 -3.85
N ILE A 30 9.20 9.21 -3.48
CA ILE A 30 8.33 10.04 -4.32
C ILE A 30 8.10 11.43 -3.71
N SER A 31 7.83 11.48 -2.40
CA SER A 31 7.50 12.72 -1.67
C SER A 31 8.59 13.09 -0.67
N GLN A 32 8.73 14.38 -0.39
CA GLN A 32 9.63 14.85 0.65
C GLN A 32 8.95 14.70 2.02
N SER A 33 9.62 14.01 2.94
CA SER A 33 9.10 13.71 4.27
C SER A 33 9.82 14.51 5.35
N TYR A 34 9.07 15.07 6.29
CA TYR A 34 9.59 15.91 7.37
C TYR A 34 8.93 15.57 8.70
N MET A 35 9.68 15.70 9.79
CA MET A 35 9.13 15.92 11.13
C MET A 35 9.17 17.43 11.39
N ILE A 36 8.03 18.00 11.78
CA ILE A 36 7.93 19.39 12.21
C ILE A 36 7.59 19.44 13.70
N ASN A 37 8.11 20.45 14.40
CA ASN A 37 7.94 20.63 15.83
C ASN A 37 7.70 22.12 16.16
N ASP A 38 6.85 22.41 17.15
CA ASP A 38 6.63 23.75 17.71
C ASP A 38 7.34 23.99 19.06
N GLY A 39 7.98 22.95 19.61
CA GLY A 39 8.60 22.95 20.94
C GLY A 39 7.89 22.01 21.92
N PHE A 40 6.66 21.61 21.61
CA PHE A 40 5.83 20.76 22.45
C PHE A 40 5.27 19.56 21.69
N GLN A 41 4.75 19.78 20.49
CA GLN A 41 4.10 18.78 19.66
C GLN A 41 4.88 18.54 18.37
N ARG A 42 4.77 17.31 17.86
CA ARG A 42 5.43 16.86 16.64
C ARG A 42 4.42 16.32 15.65
N TYR A 43 4.61 16.65 14.39
CA TYR A 43 3.82 16.12 13.27
C TYR A 43 4.73 15.60 12.16
N PHE A 44 4.26 14.58 11.46
CA PHE A 44 4.89 14.07 10.25
C PHE A 44 4.22 14.71 9.04
N VAL A 45 5.01 15.20 8.09
CA VAL A 45 4.49 15.89 6.90
C VAL A 45 5.11 15.31 5.65
N LYS A 46 4.27 14.86 4.71
CA LYS A 46 4.69 14.59 3.33
C LYS A 46 4.33 15.78 2.47
N ILE A 47 5.26 16.18 1.60
CA ILE A 47 5.10 17.33 0.71
C ILE A 47 5.48 16.91 -0.70
N ASN A 48 4.68 17.37 -1.66
CA ASN A 48 4.97 17.21 -3.08
C ASN A 48 4.35 18.37 -3.89
N ASP A 49 4.49 18.36 -5.21
CA ASP A 49 3.85 19.31 -6.12
C ASP A 49 2.33 19.39 -5.89
N ARG A 50 1.71 20.54 -6.19
CA ARG A 50 0.26 20.75 -6.00
C ARG A 50 -0.61 19.67 -6.66
N SER A 51 -0.15 19.05 -7.75
CA SER A 51 -0.85 17.96 -8.45
C SER A 51 -0.97 16.67 -7.64
N PHE A 52 -0.22 16.52 -6.54
CA PHE A 52 -0.30 15.36 -5.64
C PHE A 52 -1.46 15.41 -4.65
N LEU A 53 -2.26 16.49 -4.64
CA LEU A 53 -3.36 16.64 -3.69
C LEU A 53 -4.27 15.41 -3.66
N THR A 54 -4.72 14.93 -4.82
CA THR A 54 -5.59 13.75 -4.93
C THR A 54 -4.91 12.49 -4.41
N LYS A 55 -3.59 12.33 -4.56
CA LYS A 55 -2.87 11.18 -4.00
C LYS A 55 -2.91 11.21 -2.47
N PHE A 56 -2.69 12.38 -1.88
CA PHE A 56 -2.77 12.55 -0.43
C PHE A 56 -4.20 12.39 0.11
N GLU A 57 -5.21 12.83 -0.64
CA GLU A 57 -6.62 12.59 -0.28
C GLU A 57 -6.94 11.09 -0.26
N THR A 58 -6.51 10.33 -1.28
CA THR A 58 -6.72 8.87 -1.33
C THR A 58 -5.92 8.11 -0.27
N GLU A 59 -4.72 8.58 0.07
CA GLU A 59 -3.92 8.01 1.18
C GLU A 59 -4.64 8.24 2.51
N ALA A 60 -5.18 9.44 2.73
CA ALA A 60 -5.93 9.76 3.93
C ALA A 60 -7.21 8.93 4.08
N GLU A 61 -7.94 8.71 2.98
CA GLU A 61 -9.12 7.83 2.95
C GLU A 61 -8.74 6.38 3.31
N SER A 62 -7.64 5.87 2.74
CA SER A 62 -7.13 4.54 3.05
C SER A 62 -6.73 4.41 4.53
N LEU A 63 -6.04 5.41 5.09
CA LEU A 63 -5.68 5.44 6.51
C LEU A 63 -6.91 5.50 7.42
N HIS A 64 -7.92 6.27 7.04
CA HIS A 64 -9.18 6.36 7.78
C HIS A 64 -9.88 5.00 7.83
N LEU A 65 -10.07 4.35 6.69
CA LEU A 65 -10.74 3.06 6.60
C LEU A 65 -9.98 1.95 7.35
N LEU A 66 -8.65 1.91 7.24
CA LEU A 66 -7.83 0.98 8.02
C LEU A 66 -8.00 1.20 9.53
N ARG A 67 -8.13 2.45 9.98
CA ARG A 67 -8.34 2.78 11.40
C ARG A 67 -9.72 2.37 11.89
N GLU A 68 -10.77 2.49 11.07
CA GLU A 68 -12.11 2.01 11.43
C GLU A 68 -12.12 0.52 11.79
N SER A 69 -11.21 -0.27 11.19
CA SER A 69 -11.05 -1.68 11.53
C SER A 69 -10.63 -1.97 12.96
N SER A 70 -10.00 -0.99 13.63
CA SER A 70 -9.41 -1.16 14.95
C SER A 70 -8.47 -2.39 15.06
N SER A 71 -7.96 -2.88 13.93
CA SER A 71 -7.15 -4.09 13.85
C SER A 71 -5.66 -3.77 13.67
N LEU A 72 -5.31 -2.97 12.65
CA LEU A 72 -3.98 -2.44 12.42
C LEU A 72 -3.79 -1.10 13.13
N PHE A 73 -2.55 -0.85 13.59
CA PHE A 73 -2.15 0.48 13.98
C PHE A 73 -1.60 1.20 12.74
N VAL A 74 -2.17 2.36 12.44
CA VAL A 74 -1.81 3.23 11.31
C VAL A 74 -1.70 4.68 11.80
N PRO A 75 -0.94 5.56 11.11
CA PRO A 75 -0.92 6.97 11.44
C PRO A 75 -2.31 7.62 11.37
N GLU A 76 -2.53 8.62 12.21
CA GLU A 76 -3.72 9.44 12.22
C GLU A 76 -3.54 10.64 11.29
N VAL A 77 -4.52 10.83 10.40
CA VAL A 77 -4.55 11.99 9.50
C VAL A 77 -5.01 13.21 10.29
N VAL A 78 -4.17 14.24 10.30
CA VAL A 78 -4.47 15.52 10.93
C VAL A 78 -5.02 16.50 9.89
N LEU A 79 -4.38 16.58 8.73
CA LEU A 79 -4.76 17.51 7.67
C LEU A 79 -4.24 17.05 6.31
N VAL A 80 -5.09 17.11 5.28
CA VAL A 80 -4.67 17.10 3.87
C VAL A 80 -5.02 18.45 3.28
N SER A 81 -4.06 19.10 2.62
CA SER A 81 -4.32 20.37 1.96
C SER A 81 -3.26 20.73 0.92
N ASN A 82 -3.39 21.92 0.36
CA ASN A 82 -2.42 22.49 -0.56
C ASN A 82 -2.11 23.96 -0.27
N THR A 83 -1.01 24.40 -0.87
CA THR A 83 -0.65 25.79 -1.09
C THR A 83 -0.74 26.10 -2.59
N LYS A 84 -0.39 27.32 -2.99
CA LYS A 84 -0.35 27.69 -4.41
C LYS A 84 0.51 26.76 -5.28
N THR A 85 1.56 26.16 -4.72
CA THR A 85 2.56 25.37 -5.48
C THR A 85 2.72 23.93 -5.02
N HIS A 86 2.34 23.59 -3.78
CA HIS A 86 2.58 22.26 -3.19
C HIS A 86 1.30 21.68 -2.58
N ALA A 87 1.18 20.36 -2.57
CA ALA A 87 0.22 19.62 -1.78
C ALA A 87 0.93 18.96 -0.59
N PHE A 88 0.20 18.67 0.48
CA PHE A 88 0.75 18.01 1.66
C PHE A 88 -0.31 17.23 2.44
N ILE A 89 0.16 16.19 3.13
CA ILE A 89 -0.57 15.48 4.20
C ILE A 89 0.23 15.61 5.50
N ILE A 90 -0.48 15.93 6.57
CA ILE A 90 0.03 16.01 7.95
C ILE A 90 -0.57 14.86 8.73
N LEU A 91 0.30 14.05 9.32
CA LEU A 91 -0.04 12.93 10.18
C LEU A 91 0.49 13.18 11.59
N ASN A 92 -0.04 12.47 12.59
CA ASN A 92 0.60 12.43 13.90
C ASN A 92 2.03 11.88 13.78
N TYR A 93 2.98 12.46 14.51
CA TYR A 93 4.33 11.93 14.55
C TYR A 93 4.42 10.76 15.52
N LEU A 94 4.84 9.60 15.02
CA LEU A 94 5.08 8.40 15.81
C LEU A 94 6.59 8.12 15.82
N PRO A 95 7.25 8.04 16.99
CA PRO A 95 8.62 7.56 17.06
C PRO A 95 8.64 6.06 16.76
N THR A 96 9.54 5.63 15.88
CA THR A 96 9.56 4.27 15.37
C THR A 96 10.95 3.67 15.39
N ARG A 97 11.01 2.34 15.43
CA ARG A 97 12.21 1.51 15.26
C ARG A 97 11.89 0.34 14.35
N PRO A 98 12.89 -0.34 13.75
CA PRO A 98 12.64 -1.54 12.96
C PRO A 98 11.77 -2.57 13.70
N LEU A 99 10.84 -3.21 12.99
CA LEU A 99 10.07 -4.35 13.49
C LEU A 99 10.91 -5.61 13.35
N ASP A 100 11.77 -5.84 14.35
CA ASP A 100 12.83 -6.86 14.31
C ASP A 100 12.72 -7.92 15.40
N ASP A 101 11.65 -7.90 16.21
CA ASP A 101 11.42 -8.88 17.26
C ASP A 101 10.24 -9.81 16.99
N SER A 102 10.46 -11.09 17.34
CA SER A 102 9.55 -12.21 17.12
C SER A 102 8.14 -11.96 17.68
N ARG A 103 8.04 -11.40 18.89
CA ARG A 103 6.75 -11.20 19.57
C ARG A 103 5.89 -10.18 18.83
N HIS A 104 6.43 -9.02 18.49
CA HIS A 104 5.67 -8.01 17.78
C HIS A 104 5.41 -8.42 16.31
N SER A 105 6.32 -9.16 15.67
CA SER A 105 6.08 -9.76 14.36
C SER A 105 4.88 -10.72 14.37
N PHE A 106 4.81 -11.63 15.35
CA PHE A 106 3.66 -12.52 15.54
C PHE A 106 2.36 -11.75 15.75
N GLN A 107 2.38 -10.75 16.65
CA GLN A 107 1.22 -9.89 16.90
C GLN A 107 0.78 -9.15 15.64
N PHE A 108 1.72 -8.70 14.82
CA PHE A 108 1.42 -8.02 13.57
C PHE A 108 0.69 -8.93 12.59
N GLY A 109 1.14 -10.18 12.44
CA GLY A 109 0.46 -11.19 11.64
C GLY A 109 -0.98 -11.41 12.09
N GLN A 110 -1.21 -11.52 13.41
CA GLN A 110 -2.57 -11.64 13.95
C GLN A 110 -3.43 -10.39 13.69
N LYS A 111 -2.85 -9.20 13.78
CA LYS A 111 -3.57 -7.94 13.52
C LYS A 111 -3.96 -7.82 12.05
N LEU A 112 -3.06 -8.16 11.12
CA LEU A 112 -3.38 -8.18 9.69
C LEU A 112 -4.47 -9.22 9.36
N ALA A 113 -4.40 -10.41 9.95
CA ALA A 113 -5.46 -11.41 9.76
C ALA A 113 -6.83 -10.89 10.23
N ARG A 114 -6.87 -10.15 11.35
CA ARG A 114 -8.11 -9.50 11.81
C ARG A 114 -8.59 -8.41 10.86
N LEU A 115 -7.69 -7.64 10.22
CA LEU A 115 -8.08 -6.71 9.16
C LEU A 115 -8.73 -7.44 7.99
N HIS A 116 -8.11 -8.51 7.52
CA HIS A 116 -8.63 -9.24 6.35
C HIS A 116 -9.98 -9.91 6.62
N LEU A 117 -10.29 -10.16 7.89
CA LEU A 117 -11.60 -10.65 8.33
C LEU A 117 -12.54 -9.51 8.77
N TRP A 118 -12.10 -8.25 8.69
CA TRP A 118 -12.88 -7.09 9.11
C TRP A 118 -13.70 -6.53 7.94
N GLY A 119 -15.01 -6.47 8.16
CA GLY A 119 -15.99 -5.94 7.24
C GLY A 119 -16.55 -6.98 6.25
N GLU A 120 -17.67 -6.62 5.64
CA GLU A 120 -18.36 -7.44 4.64
C GLU A 120 -18.51 -6.65 3.35
N GLN A 121 -17.99 -7.20 2.26
CA GLN A 121 -18.15 -6.62 0.93
C GLN A 121 -18.46 -7.72 -0.09
N LYS A 122 -19.29 -7.40 -1.08
CA LYS A 122 -19.78 -8.34 -2.11
C LYS A 122 -18.93 -8.34 -3.37
N GLU A 123 -18.20 -7.25 -3.61
CA GLU A 123 -17.46 -6.98 -4.84
C GLU A 123 -16.00 -6.62 -4.52
N PHE A 124 -15.12 -6.77 -5.50
CA PHE A 124 -13.72 -6.37 -5.40
C PHE A 124 -13.55 -4.99 -6.01
N GLY A 125 -12.73 -4.14 -5.40
CA GLY A 125 -12.57 -2.75 -5.80
C GLY A 125 -12.56 -1.80 -4.62
N PHE A 126 -12.85 -0.54 -4.92
CA PHE A 126 -12.90 0.55 -3.95
C PHE A 126 -13.79 1.66 -4.51
N ASP A 127 -14.35 2.51 -3.65
CA ASP A 127 -15.29 3.55 -4.09
C ASP A 127 -14.63 4.60 -5.00
N CYS A 128 -13.31 4.75 -4.90
CA CYS A 128 -12.52 5.63 -5.74
C CYS A 128 -11.25 4.92 -6.24
N ASP A 129 -10.81 5.27 -7.45
CA ASP A 129 -9.46 4.95 -7.89
C ASP A 129 -8.44 5.62 -6.96
N ASN A 130 -7.37 4.91 -6.63
CA ASN A 130 -6.29 5.42 -5.80
C ASN A 130 -4.94 5.17 -6.47
N TYR A 131 -3.86 5.18 -5.71
CA TYR A 131 -2.51 5.14 -6.26
C TYR A 131 -1.62 4.15 -5.52
N LEU A 132 -0.82 3.41 -6.28
CA LEU A 132 0.30 2.62 -5.75
C LEU A 132 1.61 3.30 -6.15
N GLY A 133 2.17 4.08 -5.23
CA GLY A 133 3.22 5.04 -5.57
C GLY A 133 2.64 6.20 -6.38
N SER A 134 3.17 6.46 -7.58
CA SER A 134 2.61 7.48 -8.50
C SER A 134 1.70 6.90 -9.58
N THR A 135 1.59 5.57 -9.67
CA THR A 135 0.76 4.85 -10.64
C THR A 135 -0.69 4.82 -10.20
N LEU A 136 -1.62 5.19 -11.10
CA LEU A 136 -3.06 5.03 -10.86
C LEU A 136 -3.39 3.54 -10.67
N GLN A 137 -4.17 3.22 -9.65
CA GLN A 137 -4.74 1.91 -9.39
C GLN A 137 -6.26 1.99 -9.63
N PRO A 138 -6.76 1.48 -10.77
CA PRO A 138 -8.20 1.41 -11.04
C PRO A 138 -8.89 0.50 -10.03
N ASN A 139 -10.04 0.93 -9.52
CA ASN A 139 -10.75 0.25 -8.44
C ASN A 139 -12.24 0.06 -8.75
N GLN A 140 -12.64 0.15 -10.02
CA GLN A 140 -14.01 -0.07 -10.42
C GLN A 140 -14.51 -1.43 -9.91
N TRP A 141 -15.63 -1.39 -9.21
CA TRP A 141 -16.23 -2.56 -8.56
C TRP A 141 -16.47 -3.72 -9.53
N HIS A 142 -16.12 -4.93 -9.10
CA HIS A 142 -16.31 -6.13 -9.90
C HIS A 142 -16.62 -7.36 -9.03
N LYS A 143 -17.56 -8.21 -9.48
CA LYS A 143 -18.00 -9.40 -8.72
C LYS A 143 -17.01 -10.57 -8.71
N LYS A 144 -16.19 -10.67 -9.75
CA LYS A 144 -15.26 -11.80 -9.94
C LYS A 144 -13.82 -11.33 -9.73
N TRP A 145 -13.14 -11.95 -8.77
CA TRP A 145 -11.74 -11.67 -8.47
C TRP A 145 -10.82 -11.91 -9.67
N SER A 146 -11.01 -13.03 -10.37
CA SER A 146 -10.22 -13.41 -11.54
C SER A 146 -10.21 -12.36 -12.65
N VAL A 147 -11.34 -11.67 -12.86
CA VAL A 147 -11.45 -10.59 -13.84
C VAL A 147 -10.85 -9.30 -13.29
N PHE A 148 -11.20 -8.94 -12.06
CA PHE A 148 -10.69 -7.73 -11.40
C PHE A 148 -9.16 -7.71 -11.39
N PHE A 149 -8.54 -8.77 -10.90
CA PHE A 149 -7.08 -8.85 -10.78
C PHE A 149 -6.40 -8.93 -12.15
N ALA A 150 -6.94 -9.73 -13.08
CA ALA A 150 -6.34 -9.86 -14.40
C ALA A 150 -6.37 -8.54 -15.19
N GLU A 151 -7.50 -7.80 -15.17
CA GLU A 151 -7.67 -6.59 -15.97
C GLU A 151 -7.16 -5.34 -15.25
N GLN A 152 -7.63 -5.08 -14.03
CA GLN A 152 -7.40 -3.82 -13.31
C GLN A 152 -6.10 -3.81 -12.47
N ARG A 153 -5.39 -4.94 -12.39
CA ARG A 153 -4.05 -5.00 -11.80
C ARG A 153 -3.03 -5.34 -12.89
N ILE A 154 -2.99 -6.59 -13.33
CA ILE A 154 -1.96 -7.07 -14.27
C ILE A 154 -2.06 -6.37 -15.63
N GLY A 155 -3.24 -6.40 -16.25
CA GLY A 155 -3.47 -5.80 -17.57
C GLY A 155 -3.16 -4.30 -17.59
N TRP A 156 -3.61 -3.58 -16.57
CA TRP A 156 -3.32 -2.15 -16.40
C TRP A 156 -1.82 -1.87 -16.37
N GLN A 157 -1.05 -2.59 -15.54
CA GLN A 157 0.40 -2.38 -15.43
C GLN A 157 1.15 -2.71 -16.73
N LEU A 158 0.76 -3.81 -17.40
CA LEU A 158 1.35 -4.20 -18.69
C LEU A 158 1.04 -3.18 -19.80
N GLN A 159 -0.18 -2.62 -19.81
CA GLN A 159 -0.58 -1.59 -20.76
C GLN A 159 0.23 -0.30 -20.57
N LEU A 160 0.46 0.13 -19.32
CA LEU A 160 1.33 1.28 -19.02
C LEU A 160 2.77 1.06 -19.46
N LEU A 161 3.32 -0.16 -19.33
CA LEU A 161 4.64 -0.48 -19.87
C LEU A 161 4.66 -0.42 -21.39
N LYS A 162 3.64 -0.97 -22.04
CA LYS A 162 3.49 -0.95 -23.50
C LYS A 162 3.45 0.48 -24.05
N GLU A 163 2.76 1.40 -23.37
CA GLU A 163 2.73 2.83 -23.72
C GLU A 163 4.09 3.52 -23.60
N LYS A 164 4.97 3.01 -22.73
CA LYS A 164 6.38 3.43 -22.62
C LYS A 164 7.30 2.72 -23.62
N GLY A 165 6.76 1.88 -24.51
CA GLY A 165 7.53 1.11 -25.49
C GLY A 165 8.16 -0.17 -24.92
N VAL A 166 7.78 -0.60 -23.72
CA VAL A 166 8.31 -1.79 -23.06
C VAL A 166 7.29 -2.93 -23.19
N ILE A 167 7.65 -3.99 -23.92
CA ILE A 167 6.78 -5.15 -24.16
C ILE A 167 7.42 -6.39 -23.53
N LEU A 168 6.83 -6.86 -22.43
CA LEU A 168 7.24 -8.10 -21.76
C LEU A 168 6.53 -9.34 -22.34
N VAL A 169 5.24 -9.17 -22.67
CA VAL A 169 4.31 -10.19 -23.19
C VAL A 169 3.21 -9.51 -24.00
N ASP A 170 2.44 -10.27 -24.77
CA ASP A 170 1.16 -9.78 -25.28
C ASP A 170 0.18 -9.57 -24.10
N VAL A 171 -0.37 -8.35 -24.03
CA VAL A 171 -1.24 -7.93 -22.92
C VAL A 171 -2.54 -8.73 -22.90
N GLY A 172 -3.16 -8.96 -24.06
CA GLY A 172 -4.45 -9.65 -24.15
C GLY A 172 -4.33 -11.14 -23.81
N ASP A 173 -3.28 -11.79 -24.32
CA ASP A 173 -3.00 -13.19 -24.02
C ASP A 173 -2.68 -13.39 -22.54
N PHE A 174 -1.83 -12.54 -21.96
CA PHE A 174 -1.45 -12.68 -20.55
C PHE A 174 -2.59 -12.35 -19.59
N VAL A 175 -3.44 -11.37 -19.91
CA VAL A 175 -4.67 -11.09 -19.13
C VAL A 175 -5.63 -12.28 -19.18
N SER A 176 -5.78 -12.90 -20.36
CA SER A 176 -6.62 -14.11 -20.51
C SER A 176 -6.06 -15.28 -19.70
N PHE A 177 -4.73 -15.47 -19.73
CA PHE A 177 -4.05 -16.45 -18.89
C PHE A 177 -4.26 -16.18 -17.40
N ALA A 178 -3.97 -14.97 -16.92
CA ALA A 178 -4.11 -14.60 -15.50
C ALA A 178 -5.54 -14.81 -14.98
N ARG A 179 -6.53 -14.48 -15.82
CA ARG A 179 -7.95 -14.72 -15.52
C ARG A 179 -8.26 -16.21 -15.40
N GLN A 180 -7.75 -17.03 -16.32
CA GLN A 180 -7.96 -18.48 -16.31
C GLN A 180 -7.30 -19.12 -15.08
N SER A 181 -6.10 -18.68 -14.70
CA SER A 181 -5.36 -19.17 -13.53
C SER A 181 -6.08 -18.90 -12.20
N LEU A 182 -6.97 -17.90 -12.17
CA LEU A 182 -7.77 -17.53 -10.99
C LEU A 182 -9.25 -17.94 -11.11
N VAL A 183 -9.68 -18.60 -12.19
CA VAL A 183 -11.12 -18.81 -12.47
C VAL A 183 -11.85 -19.65 -11.42
N ASN A 184 -11.13 -20.60 -10.80
CA ASN A 184 -11.66 -21.49 -9.76
C ASN A 184 -11.32 -20.99 -8.35
N HIS A 185 -10.79 -19.78 -8.22
CA HIS A 185 -10.47 -19.15 -6.94
C HIS A 185 -11.52 -18.11 -6.58
N PHE A 186 -12.27 -18.36 -5.52
CA PHE A 186 -13.40 -17.54 -5.10
C PHE A 186 -13.16 -16.96 -3.69
N PRO A 187 -12.19 -16.05 -3.53
CA PRO A 187 -11.92 -15.45 -2.23
C PRO A 187 -13.10 -14.59 -1.78
N THR A 188 -13.24 -14.42 -0.47
CA THR A 188 -14.10 -13.37 0.10
C THR A 188 -13.35 -12.04 0.02
N PRO A 189 -13.95 -10.95 -0.49
CA PRO A 189 -13.30 -9.63 -0.51
C PRO A 189 -12.86 -9.23 0.90
N SER A 190 -11.58 -8.93 1.04
CA SER A 190 -10.93 -8.50 2.27
C SER A 190 -10.39 -7.09 2.07
N LEU A 191 -10.51 -6.21 3.06
CA LEU A 191 -9.84 -4.92 2.99
C LEU A 191 -8.32 -5.15 3.07
N LEU A 192 -7.61 -4.74 2.02
CA LEU A 192 -6.16 -4.86 1.95
C LEU A 192 -5.48 -3.55 2.35
N HIS A 193 -4.29 -3.64 2.93
CA HIS A 193 -3.34 -2.53 2.97
C HIS A 193 -2.91 -2.15 1.54
N GLY A 194 -2.71 -3.14 0.67
CA GLY A 194 -2.47 -2.96 -0.78
C GLY A 194 -1.04 -2.56 -1.16
N ASN A 195 -0.20 -2.26 -0.17
CA ASN A 195 1.23 -1.94 -0.35
C ASN A 195 2.08 -2.41 0.85
N LEU A 196 1.85 -3.65 1.31
CA LEU A 196 2.40 -4.13 2.58
C LEU A 196 3.73 -4.87 2.41
N TRP A 197 4.83 -4.14 2.58
CA TRP A 197 6.20 -4.66 2.53
C TRP A 197 7.06 -4.04 3.64
N SER A 198 8.32 -4.46 3.76
CA SER A 198 9.15 -4.16 4.94
C SER A 198 9.39 -2.66 5.10
N GLY A 199 9.49 -1.92 3.99
CA GLY A 199 9.63 -0.47 3.98
C GLY A 199 8.41 0.29 4.51
N ASN A 200 7.23 -0.33 4.53
CA ASN A 200 5.97 0.26 4.98
C ASN A 200 5.50 -0.25 6.34
N THR A 201 6.42 -0.86 7.10
CA THR A 201 6.14 -1.44 8.41
C THR A 201 7.23 -1.11 9.40
N THR A 202 6.82 -0.89 10.64
CA THR A 202 7.74 -0.48 11.69
C THR A 202 7.15 -0.80 13.06
N LEU A 203 7.92 -0.57 14.12
CA LEU A 203 7.48 -0.76 15.48
C LEU A 203 7.44 0.58 16.21
N SER A 204 6.26 0.93 16.71
CA SER A 204 6.04 2.07 17.59
C SER A 204 5.97 1.62 19.06
N PRO A 205 6.00 2.54 20.03
CA PRO A 205 5.71 2.22 21.43
C PRO A 205 4.34 1.56 21.67
N ALA A 206 3.35 1.80 20.78
CA ALA A 206 2.03 1.19 20.85
C ALA A 206 1.96 -0.21 20.17
N GLY A 207 3.04 -0.65 19.52
CA GLY A 207 3.13 -1.90 18.80
C GLY A 207 3.38 -1.73 17.29
N PRO A 208 3.25 -2.84 16.52
CA PRO A 208 3.46 -2.83 15.08
C PRO A 208 2.58 -1.80 14.38
N LEU A 209 3.20 -0.99 13.52
CA LEU A 209 2.62 0.10 12.76
C LEU A 209 2.86 -0.16 11.27
N CYS A 210 1.86 0.08 10.43
CA CYS A 210 2.04 0.16 8.98
C CYS A 210 1.57 1.51 8.44
N PHE A 211 2.09 1.90 7.28
CA PHE A 211 1.84 3.20 6.66
C PHE A 211 1.94 3.09 5.14
N ASP A 212 1.58 4.18 4.46
CA ASP A 212 1.56 4.29 2.99
C ASP A 212 0.66 3.25 2.29
N PRO A 213 -0.61 3.13 2.72
CA PRO A 213 -1.54 2.16 2.14
C PRO A 213 -1.99 2.56 0.71
N ALA A 214 -2.40 1.54 -0.05
CA ALA A 214 -3.06 1.66 -1.34
C ALA A 214 -4.32 0.75 -1.33
N CYS A 215 -5.24 1.04 -0.40
CA CYS A 215 -6.32 0.13 -0.01
C CYS A 215 -7.28 -0.22 -1.14
N TYR A 216 -7.78 -1.45 -1.11
CA TYR A 216 -8.94 -1.89 -1.88
C TYR A 216 -9.49 -3.19 -1.28
N TRP A 217 -10.73 -3.53 -1.60
CA TRP A 217 -11.31 -4.84 -1.30
C TRP A 217 -10.82 -5.84 -2.33
N GLY A 218 -10.00 -6.79 -1.89
CA GLY A 218 -9.30 -7.74 -2.74
C GLY A 218 -9.18 -9.12 -2.10
N ASP A 219 -8.35 -9.97 -2.69
CA ASP A 219 -7.94 -11.19 -2.02
C ASP A 219 -6.84 -10.91 -1.00
N ARG A 220 -7.06 -11.33 0.25
CA ARG A 220 -6.10 -11.24 1.35
C ARG A 220 -4.73 -11.84 1.05
N GLU A 221 -4.67 -12.78 0.11
CA GLU A 221 -3.41 -13.38 -0.33
C GLU A 221 -2.48 -12.37 -1.04
N CYS A 222 -3.00 -11.26 -1.57
CA CYS A 222 -2.18 -10.21 -2.18
C CYS A 222 -1.28 -9.52 -1.17
N ASP A 223 -1.80 -9.12 0.00
CA ASP A 223 -0.99 -8.51 1.05
C ASP A 223 0.07 -9.50 1.55
N ILE A 224 -0.29 -10.77 1.77
CA ILE A 224 0.70 -11.78 2.21
C ILE A 224 1.77 -12.02 1.16
N ALA A 225 1.40 -12.10 -0.12
CA ALA A 225 2.38 -12.24 -1.20
C ALA A 225 3.37 -11.08 -1.20
N MET A 226 2.88 -9.84 -1.02
CA MET A 226 3.72 -8.65 -0.96
C MET A 226 4.67 -8.68 0.26
N THR A 227 4.25 -9.22 1.41
CA THR A 227 5.13 -9.37 2.59
C THR A 227 6.27 -10.36 2.37
N GLU A 228 6.15 -11.29 1.42
CA GLU A 228 7.22 -12.21 1.02
C GLU A 228 8.18 -11.61 -0.01
N LEU A 229 7.82 -10.46 -0.60
CA LEU A 229 8.63 -9.74 -1.58
C LEU A 229 9.65 -8.83 -0.86
N PHE A 230 10.74 -8.47 -1.54
CA PHE A 230 11.75 -7.50 -1.07
C PHE A 230 12.35 -7.81 0.32
N GLY A 231 12.77 -9.07 0.51
CA GLY A 231 13.48 -9.51 1.73
C GLY A 231 12.60 -10.25 2.74
N GLY A 232 11.28 -10.18 2.60
CA GLY A 232 10.36 -10.97 3.41
C GLY A 232 10.18 -10.45 4.84
N PHE A 233 9.07 -10.84 5.48
CA PHE A 233 8.90 -10.66 6.93
C PHE A 233 9.49 -11.82 7.73
N GLN A 234 9.61 -11.63 9.04
CA GLN A 234 10.02 -12.68 9.96
C GLN A 234 9.04 -13.86 9.93
N SER A 235 9.52 -15.09 10.15
CA SER A 235 8.70 -16.30 10.15
C SER A 235 7.49 -16.22 11.09
N ASP A 236 7.69 -15.60 12.27
CA ASP A 236 6.68 -15.45 13.29
C ASP A 236 5.48 -14.61 12.85
N PHE A 237 5.68 -13.66 11.92
CA PHE A 237 4.57 -12.93 11.31
C PHE A 237 3.61 -13.88 10.59
N TYR A 238 4.14 -14.78 9.76
CA TYR A 238 3.32 -15.75 9.04
C TYR A 238 2.68 -16.75 9.99
N THR A 239 3.38 -17.19 11.05
CA THR A 239 2.79 -18.04 12.09
C THR A 239 1.63 -17.32 12.80
N GLY A 240 1.80 -16.03 13.13
CA GLY A 240 0.76 -15.19 13.70
C GLY A 240 -0.46 -15.07 12.79
N TYR A 241 -0.25 -14.79 11.51
CA TYR A 241 -1.32 -14.69 10.52
C TYR A 241 -2.08 -16.00 10.35
N GLN A 242 -1.36 -17.10 10.13
CA GLN A 242 -1.92 -18.45 9.98
C GLN A 242 -2.68 -18.92 11.22
N SER A 243 -2.34 -18.42 12.42
CA SER A 243 -3.06 -18.74 13.66
C SER A 243 -4.50 -18.19 13.71
N VAL A 244 -4.82 -17.21 12.85
CA VAL A 244 -6.13 -16.53 12.83
C VAL A 244 -6.86 -16.76 11.50
N ALA A 245 -6.16 -16.64 10.38
CA ALA A 245 -6.74 -16.78 9.04
C ALA A 245 -5.86 -17.67 8.16
N PRO A 246 -5.93 -19.01 8.34
CA PRO A 246 -5.13 -19.95 7.55
C PRO A 246 -5.25 -19.73 6.04
N LEU A 247 -4.14 -19.69 5.31
CA LEU A 247 -4.13 -19.55 3.85
C LEU A 247 -4.71 -20.79 3.17
N ALA A 248 -5.42 -20.58 2.07
CA ALA A 248 -6.02 -21.67 1.32
C ALA A 248 -4.96 -22.46 0.55
N GLU A 249 -5.28 -23.72 0.24
CA GLU A 249 -4.48 -24.49 -0.71
C GLU A 249 -4.36 -23.75 -2.05
N GLY A 250 -3.22 -23.95 -2.73
CA GLY A 250 -2.91 -23.26 -3.99
C GLY A 250 -2.30 -21.86 -3.85
N TYR A 251 -2.12 -21.34 -2.62
CA TYR A 251 -1.51 -20.02 -2.40
C TYR A 251 -0.13 -19.91 -3.06
N LYS A 252 0.70 -20.95 -2.99
CA LYS A 252 2.04 -20.95 -3.57
C LYS A 252 2.05 -20.62 -5.07
N GLN A 253 1.06 -21.12 -5.81
CA GLN A 253 0.89 -20.83 -7.24
C GLN A 253 0.38 -19.40 -7.46
N ARG A 254 -0.63 -18.96 -6.69
CA ARG A 254 -1.23 -17.63 -6.83
C ARG A 254 -0.29 -16.50 -6.42
N ARG A 255 0.58 -16.74 -5.43
CA ARG A 255 1.55 -15.78 -4.91
C ARG A 255 2.41 -15.17 -6.00
N ASP A 256 2.93 -15.97 -6.92
CA ASP A 256 3.82 -15.46 -7.98
C ASP A 256 3.05 -14.48 -8.90
N LEU A 257 1.79 -14.78 -9.21
CA LEU A 257 0.91 -13.89 -9.98
C LEU A 257 0.56 -12.61 -9.19
N TYR A 258 0.36 -12.70 -7.87
CA TYR A 258 0.14 -11.53 -7.00
C TYR A 258 1.38 -10.64 -6.92
N ASN A 259 2.56 -11.23 -6.77
CA ASN A 259 3.82 -10.47 -6.74
C ASN A 259 4.18 -9.85 -8.09
N LEU A 260 3.74 -10.45 -9.20
CA LEU A 260 3.94 -9.87 -10.52
C LEU A 260 3.31 -8.47 -10.62
N TYR A 261 2.14 -8.24 -10.01
CA TYR A 261 1.53 -6.90 -9.99
C TYR A 261 2.46 -5.83 -9.41
N HIS A 262 3.08 -6.11 -8.27
CA HIS A 262 3.99 -5.17 -7.61
C HIS A 262 5.31 -5.02 -8.38
N ILE A 263 5.85 -6.09 -8.95
CA ILE A 263 7.08 -6.03 -9.77
C ILE A 263 6.83 -5.22 -11.05
N LEU A 264 5.68 -5.40 -11.71
CA LEU A 264 5.32 -4.58 -12.87
C LEU A 264 5.15 -3.10 -12.48
N ASN A 265 4.58 -2.82 -11.30
CA ASN A 265 4.51 -1.44 -10.79
C ASN A 265 5.90 -0.84 -10.57
N HIS A 266 6.84 -1.58 -9.95
CA HIS A 266 8.21 -1.12 -9.77
C HIS A 266 8.93 -0.95 -11.10
N CYS A 267 8.70 -1.84 -12.07
CA CYS A 267 9.20 -1.68 -13.44
C CYS A 267 8.65 -0.40 -14.09
N ASN A 268 7.38 -0.07 -13.88
CA ASN A 268 6.76 1.16 -14.37
C ASN A 268 7.35 2.42 -13.73
N LEU A 269 7.67 2.39 -12.43
CA LEU A 269 8.17 3.53 -11.68
C LEU A 269 9.67 3.76 -11.84
N PHE A 270 10.45 2.69 -11.86
CA PHE A 270 11.91 2.74 -11.69
C PHE A 270 12.69 2.08 -12.83
N GLY A 271 12.05 1.24 -13.64
CA GLY A 271 12.71 0.48 -14.71
C GLY A 271 13.88 -0.37 -14.22
N GLY A 272 14.96 -0.45 -15.02
CA GLY A 272 16.20 -1.13 -14.64
C GLY A 272 16.01 -2.61 -14.31
N HIS A 273 16.60 -3.06 -13.19
CA HIS A 273 16.58 -4.46 -12.77
C HIS A 273 15.16 -5.05 -12.56
N TYR A 274 14.15 -4.21 -12.33
CA TYR A 274 12.76 -4.67 -12.24
C TYR A 274 12.21 -5.19 -13.56
N PHE A 275 12.77 -4.76 -14.71
CA PHE A 275 12.42 -5.30 -16.02
C PHE A 275 12.81 -6.78 -16.12
N GLU A 276 14.07 -7.10 -15.82
CA GLU A 276 14.58 -8.48 -15.84
C GLU A 276 13.84 -9.36 -14.84
N GLN A 277 13.51 -8.81 -13.66
CA GLN A 277 12.72 -9.50 -12.65
C GLN A 277 11.30 -9.80 -13.15
N ALA A 278 10.64 -8.86 -13.81
CA ALA A 278 9.32 -9.05 -14.40
C ALA A 278 9.35 -10.13 -15.49
N GLU A 279 10.32 -10.09 -16.42
CA GLU A 279 10.47 -11.11 -17.46
C GLU A 279 10.68 -12.51 -16.89
N SER A 280 11.56 -12.63 -15.89
CA SER A 280 11.85 -13.92 -15.24
C SER A 280 10.62 -14.49 -14.55
N LEU A 281 9.88 -13.63 -13.83
CA LEU A 281 8.68 -14.06 -13.11
C LEU A 281 7.54 -14.45 -14.06
N ILE A 282 7.35 -13.71 -15.15
CA ILE A 282 6.40 -14.07 -16.22
C ILE A 282 6.73 -15.44 -16.80
N LYS A 283 8.00 -15.70 -17.16
CA LYS A 283 8.43 -17.00 -17.69
C LYS A 283 8.16 -18.12 -16.69
N LYS A 284 8.44 -17.89 -15.41
CA LYS A 284 8.14 -18.84 -14.33
C LYS A 284 6.64 -19.13 -14.23
N ILE A 285 5.80 -18.09 -14.24
CA ILE A 285 4.34 -18.22 -14.15
C ILE A 285 3.78 -19.02 -15.34
N LEU A 286 4.27 -18.77 -16.55
CA LEU A 286 3.81 -19.48 -17.76
C LEU A 286 4.29 -20.95 -17.84
N SER A 287 5.27 -21.33 -17.02
CA SER A 287 5.80 -22.70 -16.97
C SER A 287 5.16 -23.61 -15.92
N GLN A 288 4.23 -23.07 -15.10
CA GLN A 288 3.48 -23.81 -14.07
C GLN A 288 2.26 -24.49 -14.67
#